data_AF-A0A2N2G3W5-F1
#
_entry.id   AF-A0A2N2G3W5-F1
#
_cell.length_a   1.000
_cell.length_b   1.000
_cell.length_c   1.000
_cell.angle_alpha   90.00
_cell.angle_beta   90.00
_cell.angle_gamma   90.00
#
_symmetry.space_group_name_H-M   'P 1'
#
loop_
_entity.id
_entity.type
_entity.pdbx_description
1 polymer ?
#
loop_
_entity_poly.entity_id
_entity_poly.type
_entity_poly.pdbx_seq_one_letter_code
_entity_poly.pdbx_strand_id
1 'polypeptide(L)'
;MTFDEFKKSVEILGLISLTTKSKVKKRYLELSKTYHPDMPQGDLVKFQEINKAYEILSFYMDNFRYTFSKEEFEDQFPFGVSQKDWIV
;
A
#
# COMPACT_ATOMS: atom_id res chain seq x y z
N MET A 1 -15.25 -2.22 -3.99
CA MET A 1 -13.98 -1.61 -4.41
C MET A 1 -13.83 -1.86 -5.89
N THR A 2 -13.87 -0.81 -6.70
CA THR A 2 -13.55 -0.88 -8.12
C THR A 2 -12.06 -0.68 -8.36
N PHE A 3 -11.56 -1.12 -9.52
CA PHE A 3 -10.16 -0.90 -9.91
C PHE A 3 -9.81 0.60 -10.00
N ASP A 4 -10.75 1.43 -10.46
CA ASP A 4 -10.58 2.88 -10.55
C ASP A 4 -10.37 3.53 -9.17
N GLU A 5 -11.19 3.15 -8.18
CA GLU A 5 -11.03 3.62 -6.79
C GLU A 5 -9.69 3.18 -6.18
N PHE A 6 -9.28 1.94 -6.46
CA PHE A 6 -7.97 1.44 -6.03
C PHE A 6 -6.84 2.25 -6.65
N LYS A 7 -6.87 2.46 -7.97
CA LYS A 7 -5.87 3.23 -8.70
C LYS A 7 -5.79 4.67 -8.17
N LYS A 8 -6.93 5.34 -8.02
CA LYS A 8 -7.00 6.69 -7.44
C LYS A 8 -6.39 6.72 -6.03
N SER A 9 -6.63 5.69 -5.22
CA SER A 9 -6.07 5.59 -3.85
C SER A 9 -4.53 5.47 -3.85
N VAL A 10 -3.97 4.72 -4.79
CA VAL A 10 -2.52 4.62 -5.02
C VAL A 10 -1.92 5.97 -5.40
N GLU A 11 -2.61 6.71 -6.28
CA GLU A 11 -2.20 8.05 -6.72
C GLU A 11 -2.27 9.09 -5.59
N ILE A 12 -3.35 9.10 -4.79
CA ILE A 12 -3.53 10.01 -3.64
C ILE A 12 -2.41 9.81 -2.60
N LEU A 13 -2.04 8.56 -2.31
CA LEU A 13 -0.96 8.25 -1.38
C LEU A 13 0.44 8.38 -2.00
N GLY A 14 0.54 8.68 -3.30
CA GLY A 14 1.79 8.89 -4.02
C GLY A 14 2.68 7.64 -4.06
N LEU A 15 2.06 6.46 -4.21
CA LEU A 15 2.77 5.18 -4.21
C LEU A 15 3.24 4.83 -5.63
N ILE A 16 4.54 4.92 -5.86
CA ILE A 16 5.14 4.85 -7.22
C ILE A 16 5.65 3.44 -7.58
N SER A 17 5.80 2.55 -6.61
CA SER A 17 6.44 1.24 -6.81
C SER A 17 6.10 0.26 -5.69
N LEU A 18 6.74 -0.91 -5.74
CA LEU A 18 6.68 -1.99 -4.76
C LEU A 18 6.71 -1.43 -3.32
N THR A 19 5.55 -1.48 -2.69
CA THR A 19 5.30 -0.88 -1.39
C THR A 19 4.94 -1.95 -0.37
N THR A 20 5.09 -1.62 0.90
CA THR A 20 4.73 -2.50 2.02
C THR A 20 3.67 -1.81 2.86
N LYS A 21 2.93 -2.58 3.66
CA LYS A 21 1.87 -2.02 4.52
C LYS A 21 2.42 -0.92 5.44
N SER A 22 3.65 -1.11 5.92
CA SER A 22 4.38 -0.11 6.72
C SER A 22 4.63 1.19 5.93
N LYS A 23 5.09 1.10 4.68
CA LYS A 23 5.29 2.28 3.82
C LYS A 23 3.98 3.02 3.53
N VAL A 24 2.90 2.30 3.26
CA VAL A 24 1.56 2.88 3.05
C VAL A 24 1.10 3.63 4.29
N LYS A 25 1.21 3.00 5.47
CA LYS A 25 0.88 3.64 6.76
C LYS A 25 1.74 4.88 7.03
N LYS A 26 3.05 4.81 6.76
CA LYS A 26 3.95 5.95 6.94
C LYS A 26 3.54 7.13 6.05
N ARG A 27 3.27 6.88 4.76
CA ARG A 27 2.81 7.91 3.84
C ARG A 27 1.48 8.54 4.24
N TYR A 28 0.53 7.71 4.68
CA TYR A 28 -0.73 8.20 5.24
C TYR A 28 -0.47 9.15 6.42
N LEU A 29 0.36 8.76 7.39
CA LEU A 29 0.67 9.60 8.56
C LEU A 29 1.36 10.92 8.19
N GLU A 30 2.26 10.90 7.20
CA GLU A 30 2.93 12.10 6.69
C GLU A 30 1.92 13.06 6.06
N LEU A 31 1.07 12.58 5.15
CA LEU A 31 0.05 13.39 4.48
C LEU A 31 -1.02 13.89 5.45
N SER A 32 -1.46 13.04 6.39
CA SER A 32 -2.43 13.41 7.42
C SER A 32 -1.91 14.52 8.33
N LYS A 33 -0.61 14.55 8.65
CA LYS A 33 -0.01 15.65 9.39
C LYS A 33 0.10 16.92 8.56
N THR A 34 0.31 16.83 7.26
CA THR A 34 0.39 18.01 6.39
C THR A 34 -0.98 18.67 6.17
N TYR A 35 -2.00 17.85 5.90
CA TYR A 35 -3.34 18.32 5.53
C TYR A 35 -4.36 18.32 6.67
N HIS A 36 -3.93 18.05 7.91
CA HIS A 36 -4.82 18.11 9.08
C HIS A 36 -5.52 19.49 9.15
N PRO A 37 -6.83 19.57 9.43
CA PRO A 37 -7.56 20.85 9.47
C PRO A 37 -6.96 21.89 10.43
N ASP A 38 -6.27 21.43 11.49
CA ASP A 38 -5.60 22.31 12.46
C ASP A 38 -4.23 22.84 11.98
N MET A 39 -3.73 22.38 10.84
CA MET A 39 -2.45 22.80 10.29
C MET A 39 -2.65 24.00 9.36
N PRO A 40 -1.62 24.86 9.18
CA PRO A 40 -1.73 26.03 8.31
C PRO A 40 -1.95 25.68 6.83
N GLN A 41 -1.63 24.45 6.41
CA GLN A 41 -1.91 23.90 5.07
C GLN A 41 -3.09 22.91 5.11
N GLY A 42 -3.89 22.98 6.17
CA GLY A 42 -5.01 22.10 6.44
C GLY A 42 -6.07 22.20 5.36
N ASP A 43 -6.56 21.05 4.92
CA ASP A 43 -7.60 20.94 3.92
C ASP A 43 -8.46 19.72 4.26
N LEU A 44 -9.66 19.99 4.77
CA LEU A 44 -10.58 18.94 5.20
C LEU A 44 -10.94 17.99 4.06
N VAL A 45 -11.09 18.50 2.83
CA VAL A 45 -11.46 17.69 1.67
C VAL A 45 -10.31 16.76 1.31
N LYS A 46 -9.08 17.28 1.24
CA LYS A 46 -7.90 16.45 0.98
C LYS A 46 -7.67 15.43 2.09
N PHE A 47 -7.84 15.83 3.34
CA PHE A 47 -7.70 14.91 4.48
C PHE A 47 -8.69 13.74 4.38
N GLN A 48 -9.95 14.00 4.03
CA GLN A 48 -10.93 12.96 3.78
C GLN A 48 -10.56 12.06 2.60
N GLU A 49 -10.05 12.62 1.50
CA GLU A 49 -9.56 11.82 0.36
C GLU A 49 -8.39 10.93 0.74
N ILE A 50 -7.42 11.44 1.51
CA ILE A 50 -6.26 10.69 2.02
C ILE A 50 -6.71 9.54 2.94
N ASN A 51 -7.67 9.82 3.84
CA ASN A 51 -8.19 8.81 4.74
C ASN A 51 -8.91 7.69 3.98
N LYS A 52 -9.80 8.06 3.05
CA LYS A 52 -10.51 7.09 2.20
C LYS A 52 -9.54 6.24 1.37
N ALA A 53 -8.51 6.86 0.80
CA ALA A 53 -7.47 6.14 0.06
C ALA A 53 -6.75 5.11 0.95
N TYR A 54 -6.40 5.50 2.18
CA TYR A 54 -5.76 4.59 3.14
C TYR A 54 -6.67 3.43 3.53
N GLU A 55 -7.96 3.67 3.77
CA GLU A 55 -8.92 2.61 4.08
C GLU A 55 -9.03 1.58 2.95
N ILE A 56 -9.14 2.05 1.70
CA ILE A 56 -9.22 1.18 0.52
C ILE A 56 -7.96 0.32 0.40
N LEU A 57 -6.78 0.94 0.50
CA LEU A 57 -5.52 0.19 0.39
C LEU A 57 -5.31 -0.75 1.57
N SER A 58 -5.63 -0.36 2.79
CA SER A 58 -5.52 -1.25 3.96
C SER A 58 -6.47 -2.44 3.80
N PHE A 59 -7.72 -2.20 3.39
CA PHE A 59 -8.68 -3.27 3.15
C PHE A 59 -8.20 -4.25 2.07
N TYR A 60 -7.65 -3.74 0.97
CA TYR A 60 -7.06 -4.57 -0.08
C TYR A 60 -5.91 -5.45 0.45
N MET A 61 -4.98 -4.85 1.21
CA MET A 61 -3.83 -5.56 1.77
C MET A 61 -4.24 -6.58 2.84
N ASP A 62 -5.23 -6.26 3.67
CA ASP A 62 -5.74 -7.12 4.74
C ASP A 62 -6.56 -8.30 4.22
N ASN A 63 -7.18 -8.14 3.05
CA ASN A 63 -7.94 -9.19 2.40
C ASN A 63 -7.15 -9.90 1.30
N PHE A 64 -5.86 -9.59 1.15
CA PHE A 64 -5.02 -10.28 0.19
C PHE A 64 -4.96 -11.77 0.54
N ARG A 65 -5.03 -12.62 -0.49
CA ARG A 65 -5.01 -14.07 -0.35
C ARG A 65 -3.73 -14.58 -1.00
N TYR A 66 -3.11 -15.54 -0.32
CA TYR A 66 -1.87 -16.15 -0.76
C TYR A 66 -2.13 -17.58 -1.20
N THR A 67 -1.47 -18.00 -2.28
CA THR A 67 -1.27 -19.39 -2.63
C THR A 67 0.17 -19.74 -2.27
N PHE A 68 0.38 -20.70 -1.36
CA PHE A 68 1.74 -21.15 -1.00
C PHE A 68 2.32 -22.08 -2.08
N SER A 69 2.21 -21.66 -3.34
CA SER A 69 2.73 -22.34 -4.51
C SER A 69 4.18 -21.92 -4.78
N LYS A 70 4.90 -22.73 -5.56
CA LYS A 70 6.26 -22.38 -5.97
C LYS A 70 6.26 -21.13 -6.85
N GLU A 71 5.27 -21.00 -7.73
CA GLU A 71 5.11 -19.88 -8.65
C GLU A 71 4.90 -18.56 -7.88
N GLU A 72 4.04 -18.55 -6.86
CA GLU A 72 3.81 -17.34 -6.05
C GLU A 72 5.05 -16.97 -5.21
N PHE A 73 5.81 -17.95 -4.74
CA PHE A 73 7.08 -17.71 -4.04
C PHE A 73 8.11 -17.06 -4.98
N GLU A 74 8.25 -17.55 -6.22
CA GLU A 74 9.15 -16.97 -7.22
C GLU A 74 8.73 -15.54 -7.61
N ASP A 75 7.42 -15.27 -7.75
CA ASP A 75 6.89 -13.92 -8.03
C ASP A 75 7.12 -12.93 -6.87
N GLN A 76 6.96 -13.37 -5.62
CA GLN A 76 7.21 -12.53 -4.45
C GLN A 76 8.71 -12.31 -4.19
N PHE A 77 9.56 -13.27 -4.58
CA PHE A 77 11.00 -13.25 -4.36
C PHE A 77 11.77 -13.46 -5.67
N PRO A 78 11.67 -12.53 -6.65
CA PRO A 78 12.25 -12.71 -7.98
C PRO A 78 13.78 -12.80 -8.01
N PHE A 79 14.45 -12.42 -6.92
CA PHE A 79 15.92 -12.50 -6.76
C PHE A 79 16.34 -13.45 -5.62
N GLY A 80 15.40 -14.17 -5.01
CA GLY A 80 15.59 -14.87 -3.74
C GLY A 80 15.96 -16.36 -3.82
N VAL A 81 16.02 -16.95 -5.01
CA VAL A 81 16.27 -18.39 -5.15
C VAL A 81 17.58 -18.66 -5.88
N SER A 82 18.64 -18.80 -5.09
CA SER A 82 19.77 -19.64 -5.51
C SER A 82 19.31 -21.09 -5.39
N GLN A 83 19.52 -21.88 -6.44
CA GLN A 83 19.06 -23.28 -6.59
C GLN A 83 19.61 -24.27 -5.53
N LYS A 84 20.31 -23.81 -4.49
CA LYS A 84 21.06 -24.64 -3.53
C LYS A 84 20.41 -24.82 -2.16
N ASP A 85 19.33 -24.12 -1.83
CA ASP A 85 18.81 -24.11 -0.46
C ASP A 85 17.65 -25.12 -0.19
N TRP A 86 17.28 -25.98 -1.14
CA TRP A 86 16.13 -26.91 -1.01
C TRP A 86 16.49 -28.37 -0.75
N ILE A 87 17.75 -28.68 -0.43
CA ILE A 87 18.16 -30.03 -0.01
C ILE A 87 19.02 -29.92 1.24
N VAL A 88 18.41 -29.98 2.42
CA VAL A 88 18.90 -30.71 3.61
C VAL A 88 17.70 -31.19 4.43
#